data_AF-A0A5N7ZHS6-F1
#
_entry.id   AF-A0A5N7ZHS6-F1
#
_cell.length_a   1.000
_cell.length_b   1.000
_cell.length_c   1.000
_cell.angle_alpha   90.00
_cell.angle_beta   90.00
_cell.angle_gamma   90.00
#
_symmetry.space_group_name_H-M   'P 1'
#
loop_
_entity.id
_entity.type
_entity.pdbx_description
1 polymer ?
#
loop_
_entity_poly.entity_id
_entity_poly.type
_entity_poly.pdbx_seq_one_letter_code
_entity_poly.pdbx_strand_id
1 'polypeptide(L)'
;MALDHLTLTTYRDRHPAWRLLASPHAPLVASFLYRVFVAPNVRLTSEADLTEMLEDELFALREQLGAEVYPKAATEYLNDWCAPDKGWLRKFYKPGTDEAQFDLTPATEKAIAWLVSLTERPFVGTESRLLTLFALLEQISTGSEADPARRLEELRRKRDEIDAEIGRVLSGDVPLMDDTAIKDRFLQFQQLARELLSDFRQVEHNFRQLDRSVREKIALWDGSKGALLDEVMGERDAIGDSDQGRSFRAFWDFLMSSRRQEELSARLDHILGLPAVAALKPEPRTRRVHHDWLEAGEHTQRTVAQLSQQLRRFLDDRAFQENRRILELLRSIETKALALRDMPPTGEVMLLDEMGADIALPQERPLFALHAKPRLAELVLEDGDDDIDTARLFDQHVVDKTRLREALRQALRQQSQISLRALLETQPLQQGLAELVTWLELAHAGSRWLDGLRATVDDDVQEIIEWAMQDSDGSTVRRRARMPRVIFTR
;
A
#
# COMPACT_ATOMS: atom_id res chain seq x y z
N MET A 1 -14.72 -2.00 -35.07
CA MET A 1 -15.81 -1.10 -35.50
C MET A 1 -15.44 0.30 -35.02
N ALA A 2 -15.37 1.28 -35.93
CA ALA A 2 -14.98 2.63 -35.54
C ALA A 2 -16.17 3.34 -34.89
N LEU A 3 -15.97 3.87 -33.67
CA LEU A 3 -16.94 4.71 -32.96
C LEU A 3 -16.93 6.10 -33.61
N ASP A 4 -17.67 6.27 -34.71
CA ASP A 4 -17.83 7.57 -35.37
C ASP A 4 -18.95 8.41 -34.71
N HIS A 5 -18.95 9.72 -34.98
CA HIS A 5 -19.88 10.67 -34.36
C HIS A 5 -21.35 10.30 -34.58
N LEU A 6 -21.70 9.83 -35.78
CA LEU A 6 -23.08 9.46 -36.15
C LEU A 6 -23.54 8.19 -35.40
N THR A 7 -22.65 7.20 -35.26
CA THR A 7 -22.93 5.98 -34.48
C THR A 7 -23.14 6.33 -33.01
N LEU A 8 -22.31 7.21 -32.45
CA LEU A 8 -22.43 7.65 -31.05
C LEU A 8 -23.71 8.47 -30.81
N THR A 9 -24.12 9.32 -31.76
CA THR A 9 -25.38 10.07 -31.65
C THR A 9 -26.57 9.10 -31.66
N THR A 10 -26.53 8.10 -32.55
CA THR A 10 -27.57 7.06 -32.61
C THR A 10 -27.62 6.23 -31.32
N TYR A 11 -26.47 5.89 -30.74
CA TYR A 11 -26.43 5.18 -29.45
C TYR A 11 -26.94 6.03 -28.29
N ARG A 12 -26.63 7.33 -28.27
CA ARG A 12 -27.19 8.25 -27.26
C ARG A 12 -28.72 8.27 -27.30
N ASP A 13 -29.31 8.26 -28.50
CA ASP A 13 -30.76 8.37 -28.68
C ASP A 13 -31.51 7.03 -28.51
N ARG A 14 -30.86 5.90 -28.82
CA ARG A 14 -31.52 4.59 -28.86
C ARG A 14 -31.05 3.58 -27.82
N HIS A 15 -29.84 3.71 -27.27
CA HIS A 15 -29.30 2.72 -26.35
C HIS A 15 -29.83 2.98 -24.93
N PRO A 16 -30.57 2.04 -24.30
CA PRO A 16 -31.19 2.24 -22.98
C PRO A 16 -30.21 2.66 -21.90
N ALA A 17 -28.99 2.09 -21.89
CA ALA A 17 -27.93 2.43 -20.95
C ALA A 17 -27.51 3.90 -21.04
N TRP A 18 -27.32 4.44 -22.25
CA TRP A 18 -26.90 5.82 -22.43
C TRP A 18 -28.05 6.78 -22.13
N ARG A 19 -29.28 6.41 -22.50
CA ARG A 19 -30.48 7.17 -22.12
C ARG A 19 -30.68 7.25 -20.61
N LEU A 20 -30.38 6.18 -19.87
CA LEU A 20 -30.39 6.19 -18.41
C LEU A 20 -29.38 7.20 -17.89
N LEU A 21 -28.12 7.11 -18.33
CA LEU A 21 -27.05 8.00 -17.88
C LEU A 21 -27.26 9.47 -18.27
N ALA A 22 -27.98 9.73 -19.37
CA ALA A 22 -28.34 11.07 -19.82
C ALA A 22 -29.62 11.62 -19.16
N SER A 23 -30.36 10.80 -18.41
CA SER A 23 -31.61 11.20 -17.77
C SER A 23 -31.35 12.13 -16.58
N PRO A 24 -32.15 13.19 -16.36
CA PRO A 24 -32.05 14.02 -15.16
C PRO A 24 -32.34 13.23 -13.87
N HIS A 25 -33.04 12.09 -13.96
CA HIS A 25 -33.34 11.22 -12.82
C HIS A 25 -32.36 10.04 -12.72
N ALA A 26 -31.23 10.07 -13.44
CA ALA A 26 -30.24 9.01 -13.40
C ALA A 26 -29.75 8.66 -11.98
N PRO A 27 -29.51 9.63 -11.07
CA PRO A 27 -29.06 9.30 -9.71
C PRO A 27 -30.09 8.47 -8.94
N LEU A 28 -31.37 8.86 -8.95
CA LEU A 28 -32.46 8.11 -8.32
C LEU A 28 -32.58 6.70 -8.90
N VAL A 29 -32.65 6.59 -10.22
CA VAL A 29 -32.87 5.30 -10.89
C VAL A 29 -31.68 4.37 -10.63
N ALA A 30 -30.45 4.86 -10.79
CA ALA A 30 -29.26 4.05 -10.61
C ALA A 30 -29.04 3.64 -9.15
N SER A 31 -29.22 4.54 -8.17
CA SER A 31 -29.03 4.22 -6.75
C SER A 31 -30.06 3.20 -6.27
N PHE A 32 -31.32 3.40 -6.63
CA PHE A 32 -32.41 2.51 -6.26
C PHE A 32 -32.24 1.12 -6.87
N LEU A 33 -32.04 1.03 -8.19
CA LEU A 33 -31.88 -0.26 -8.88
C LEU A 33 -30.61 -1.00 -8.46
N TYR A 34 -29.52 -0.26 -8.16
CA TYR A 34 -28.32 -0.86 -7.58
C TYR A 34 -28.62 -1.51 -6.23
N ARG A 35 -29.32 -0.81 -5.33
CA ARG A 35 -29.65 -1.32 -3.99
C ARG A 35 -30.61 -2.50 -4.01
N VAL A 36 -31.58 -2.52 -4.93
CA VAL A 36 -32.63 -3.56 -4.97
C VAL A 36 -32.18 -4.81 -5.73
N PHE A 37 -31.50 -4.65 -6.86
CA PHE A 37 -31.15 -5.79 -7.74
C PHE A 37 -29.67 -6.16 -7.68
N VAL A 38 -28.76 -5.18 -7.81
CA VAL A 38 -27.33 -5.46 -8.02
C VAL A 38 -26.59 -5.80 -6.72
N ALA A 39 -26.72 -4.99 -5.68
CA ALA A 39 -26.05 -5.18 -4.40
C ALA A 39 -26.47 -6.47 -3.67
N PRO A 40 -27.77 -6.82 -3.56
CA PRO A 40 -28.21 -8.08 -2.97
C PRO A 40 -28.19 -9.25 -3.97
N ASN A 41 -27.83 -9.00 -5.23
CA ASN A 41 -27.82 -9.97 -6.33
C ASN A 41 -29.17 -10.70 -6.51
N VAL A 42 -30.25 -9.93 -6.46
CA VAL A 42 -31.63 -10.42 -6.67
C VAL A 42 -32.01 -10.21 -8.12
N ARG A 43 -32.50 -11.27 -8.77
CA ARG A 43 -32.85 -11.23 -10.20
C ARG A 43 -34.29 -10.77 -10.45
N LEU A 44 -35.22 -11.08 -9.55
CA LEU A 44 -36.64 -10.85 -9.73
C LEU A 44 -37.26 -10.32 -8.45
N THR A 45 -38.10 -9.29 -8.59
CA THR A 45 -38.84 -8.68 -7.49
C THR A 45 -40.31 -8.50 -7.90
N SER A 46 -41.24 -8.65 -6.96
CA SER A 46 -42.67 -8.44 -7.21
C SER A 46 -42.99 -6.95 -7.41
N GLU A 47 -44.08 -6.63 -8.11
CA GLU A 47 -44.55 -5.25 -8.26
C GLU A 47 -44.84 -4.58 -6.92
N ALA A 48 -45.44 -5.32 -5.98
CA ALA A 48 -45.81 -4.80 -4.67
C ALA A 48 -44.57 -4.40 -3.87
N ASP A 49 -43.61 -5.32 -3.72
CA ASP A 49 -42.38 -5.07 -2.96
C ASP A 49 -41.55 -3.95 -3.61
N LEU A 50 -41.41 -3.97 -4.95
CA LEU A 50 -40.63 -2.96 -5.65
C LEU A 50 -41.25 -1.56 -5.54
N THR A 51 -42.58 -1.48 -5.55
CA THR A 51 -43.32 -0.22 -5.38
C THR A 51 -43.14 0.33 -3.97
N GLU A 52 -43.29 -0.52 -2.95
CA GLU A 52 -43.12 -0.14 -1.53
C GLU A 52 -41.69 0.39 -1.29
N MET A 53 -40.67 -0.37 -1.72
CA MET A 53 -39.28 0.04 -1.57
C MET A 53 -38.95 1.35 -2.29
N LEU A 54 -39.58 1.63 -3.44
CA LEU A 54 -39.37 2.88 -4.17
C LEU A 54 -40.10 4.04 -3.51
N GLU A 55 -41.30 3.83 -2.97
CA GLU A 55 -42.05 4.89 -2.29
C GLU A 55 -41.33 5.32 -1.01
N ASP A 56 -40.75 4.38 -0.25
CA ASP A 56 -39.89 4.68 0.90
C ASP A 56 -38.67 5.53 0.51
N GLU A 57 -38.02 5.21 -0.60
CA GLU A 57 -36.87 5.98 -1.10
C GLU A 57 -37.28 7.38 -1.55
N LEU A 58 -38.40 7.49 -2.27
CA LEU A 58 -38.95 8.77 -2.70
C LEU A 58 -39.34 9.63 -1.49
N PHE A 59 -39.91 9.03 -0.46
CA PHE A 59 -40.24 9.72 0.78
C PHE A 59 -38.99 10.30 1.45
N ALA A 60 -37.95 9.49 1.63
CA ALA A 60 -36.67 9.93 2.22
C ALA A 60 -36.00 11.05 1.39
N LEU A 61 -36.01 10.94 0.07
CA LEU A 61 -35.42 11.96 -0.81
C LEU A 61 -36.21 13.27 -0.82
N ARG A 62 -37.55 13.20 -0.78
CA ARG A 62 -38.42 14.39 -0.67
C ARG A 62 -38.22 15.11 0.67
N GLU A 63 -37.97 14.38 1.75
CA GLU A 63 -37.66 14.97 3.07
C GLU A 63 -36.33 15.74 3.05
N GLN A 64 -35.31 15.22 2.36
CA GLN A 64 -33.97 15.83 2.33
C GLN A 64 -33.81 16.95 1.28
N LEU A 65 -34.39 16.77 0.08
CA LEU A 65 -34.16 17.65 -1.08
C LEU A 65 -35.34 18.59 -1.37
N GLY A 66 -36.48 18.39 -0.67
CA GLY A 66 -37.71 19.17 -0.81
C GLY A 66 -38.82 18.44 -1.55
N ALA A 67 -40.07 18.74 -1.19
CA ALA A 67 -41.27 18.03 -1.65
C ALA A 67 -41.54 18.13 -3.18
N GLU A 68 -41.00 19.15 -3.84
CA GLU A 68 -41.12 19.35 -5.30
C GLU A 68 -40.17 18.44 -6.10
N VAL A 69 -39.21 17.80 -5.44
CA VAL A 69 -38.21 16.92 -6.06
C VAL A 69 -38.81 15.51 -6.16
N TYR A 70 -38.94 15.00 -7.40
CA TYR A 70 -39.60 13.73 -7.75
C TYR A 70 -41.10 13.67 -7.42
N PRO A 71 -41.97 14.39 -8.17
CA PRO A 71 -43.38 14.54 -7.81
C PRO A 71 -44.28 13.33 -8.14
N LYS A 72 -43.82 12.37 -8.94
CA LYS A 72 -44.66 11.23 -9.36
C LYS A 72 -44.70 10.13 -8.29
N ALA A 73 -45.76 9.32 -8.28
CA ALA A 73 -45.85 8.13 -7.43
C ALA A 73 -44.85 7.04 -7.88
N ALA A 74 -44.43 6.15 -6.97
CA ALA A 74 -43.53 5.04 -7.28
C ALA A 74 -44.02 4.18 -8.46
N THR A 75 -45.30 3.84 -8.50
CA THR A 75 -45.91 3.05 -9.59
C THR A 75 -45.79 3.73 -10.96
N GLU A 76 -45.95 5.06 -11.01
CA GLU A 76 -45.78 5.83 -12.24
C GLU A 76 -44.32 5.83 -12.71
N TYR A 77 -43.36 5.94 -11.78
CA TYR A 77 -41.95 5.83 -12.10
C TYR A 77 -41.57 4.44 -12.61
N LEU A 78 -42.05 3.37 -11.98
CA LEU A 78 -41.77 1.99 -12.41
C LEU A 78 -42.35 1.70 -13.81
N ASN A 79 -43.58 2.18 -14.08
CA ASN A 79 -44.20 2.06 -15.39
C ASN A 79 -43.42 2.86 -16.45
N ASP A 80 -43.00 4.08 -16.12
CA ASP A 80 -42.12 4.90 -16.96
C ASP A 80 -40.81 4.16 -17.28
N TRP A 81 -40.19 3.50 -16.30
CA TRP A 81 -38.92 2.78 -16.50
C TRP A 81 -39.08 1.52 -17.35
N CYS A 82 -40.28 0.94 -17.40
CA CYS A 82 -40.63 -0.17 -18.29
C CYS A 82 -41.06 0.26 -19.69
N ALA A 83 -41.31 1.56 -19.91
CA ALA A 83 -41.79 2.05 -21.19
C ALA A 83 -40.80 1.70 -22.33
N PRO A 84 -41.28 1.38 -23.55
CA PRO A 84 -40.41 0.89 -24.64
C PRO A 84 -39.32 1.87 -25.06
N ASP A 85 -39.51 3.17 -24.80
CA ASP A 85 -38.54 4.20 -25.08
C ASP A 85 -37.38 4.19 -24.06
N LYS A 86 -37.63 3.86 -22.79
CA LYS A 86 -36.60 3.78 -21.75
C LYS A 86 -36.03 2.37 -21.63
N GLY A 87 -36.88 1.36 -21.51
CA GLY A 87 -36.50 -0.06 -21.47
C GLY A 87 -35.52 -0.41 -20.35
N TRP A 88 -35.63 0.27 -19.20
CA TRP A 88 -34.70 0.08 -18.09
C TRP A 88 -35.04 -1.14 -17.23
N LEU A 89 -36.35 -1.35 -17.05
CA LEU A 89 -36.92 -2.52 -16.39
C LEU A 89 -37.79 -3.31 -17.38
N ARG A 90 -37.95 -4.59 -17.10
CA ARG A 90 -38.88 -5.46 -17.82
C ARG A 90 -39.96 -5.94 -16.85
N LYS A 91 -41.20 -5.55 -17.11
CA LYS A 91 -42.40 -6.06 -16.43
C LYS A 91 -42.93 -7.29 -17.16
N PHE A 92 -43.16 -8.39 -16.46
CA PHE A 92 -43.82 -9.58 -17.01
C PHE A 92 -44.59 -10.34 -15.93
N TYR A 93 -45.56 -11.15 -16.35
CA TYR A 93 -46.35 -11.98 -15.46
C TYR A 93 -45.78 -13.40 -15.45
N LYS A 94 -45.62 -13.96 -14.25
CA LYS A 94 -45.18 -15.35 -14.12
C LYS A 94 -46.31 -16.29 -14.58
N PRO A 95 -46.03 -17.34 -15.36
CA PRO A 95 -47.06 -18.27 -15.82
C PRO A 95 -47.82 -18.89 -14.64
N GLY A 96 -49.14 -18.71 -14.59
CA GLY A 96 -50.01 -19.27 -13.55
C GLY A 96 -50.23 -18.40 -12.32
N THR A 97 -49.71 -17.17 -12.30
CA THR A 97 -49.96 -16.19 -11.22
C THR A 97 -50.33 -14.84 -11.82
N ASP A 98 -51.24 -14.09 -11.17
CA ASP A 98 -51.60 -12.71 -11.57
C ASP A 98 -50.62 -11.66 -10.99
N GLU A 99 -49.49 -12.11 -10.45
CA GLU A 99 -48.45 -11.25 -9.90
C GLU A 99 -47.48 -10.80 -11.00
N ALA A 100 -47.36 -9.48 -11.17
CA ALA A 100 -46.35 -8.89 -12.02
C ALA A 100 -44.98 -8.91 -11.35
N GLN A 101 -43.97 -9.29 -12.11
CA GLN A 101 -42.57 -9.31 -11.71
C GLN A 101 -41.76 -8.32 -12.55
N PHE A 102 -40.73 -7.77 -11.93
CA PHE A 102 -39.78 -6.87 -12.57
C PHE A 102 -38.39 -7.50 -12.60
N ASP A 103 -37.72 -7.33 -13.73
CA ASP A 103 -36.32 -7.72 -13.98
C ASP A 103 -35.54 -6.54 -14.54
N LEU A 104 -34.25 -6.50 -14.23
CA LEU A 104 -33.33 -5.49 -14.72
C LEU A 104 -32.91 -5.84 -16.16
N THR A 105 -32.97 -4.88 -17.08
CA THR A 105 -32.48 -5.16 -18.44
C THR A 105 -30.94 -5.18 -18.47
N PRO A 106 -30.31 -6.02 -19.34
CA PRO A 106 -28.85 -6.09 -19.42
C PRO A 106 -28.18 -4.76 -19.76
N ALA A 107 -28.90 -3.87 -20.45
CA ALA A 107 -28.41 -2.53 -20.77
C ALA A 107 -28.34 -1.64 -19.50
N THR A 108 -29.34 -1.73 -18.63
CA THR A 108 -29.36 -1.02 -17.34
C THR A 108 -28.29 -1.56 -16.40
N GLU A 109 -28.12 -2.88 -16.34
CA GLU A 109 -27.07 -3.51 -15.55
C GLU A 109 -25.68 -3.02 -15.99
N LYS A 110 -25.42 -2.92 -17.30
CA LYS A 110 -24.18 -2.33 -17.83
C LYS A 110 -23.99 -0.86 -17.44
N ALA A 111 -25.06 -0.06 -17.44
CA ALA A 111 -24.99 1.34 -17.01
C ALA A 111 -24.63 1.45 -15.52
N ILE A 112 -25.28 0.64 -14.66
CA ILE A 112 -25.01 0.61 -13.23
C ILE A 112 -23.60 0.08 -12.96
N ALA A 113 -23.17 -0.98 -13.64
CA ALA A 113 -21.82 -1.50 -13.52
C ALA A 113 -20.76 -0.46 -13.92
N TRP A 114 -21.04 0.37 -14.93
CA TRP A 114 -20.20 1.50 -15.28
C TRP A 114 -20.18 2.57 -14.18
N LEU A 115 -21.33 2.93 -13.59
CA LEU A 115 -21.38 3.86 -12.46
C LEU A 115 -20.61 3.34 -11.24
N VAL A 116 -20.72 2.05 -10.94
CA VAL A 116 -19.92 1.38 -9.88
C VAL A 116 -18.43 1.37 -10.23
N SER A 117 -18.06 1.40 -11.51
CA SER A 117 -16.65 1.56 -11.91
C SER A 117 -16.11 2.98 -11.72
N LEU A 118 -16.97 4.00 -11.58
CA LEU A 118 -16.55 5.38 -11.30
C LEU A 118 -16.10 5.59 -9.86
N THR A 119 -16.68 4.83 -8.92
CA THR A 119 -16.14 4.73 -7.56
C THR A 119 -14.76 4.08 -7.60
N GLU A 120 -13.77 4.70 -6.98
CA GLU A 120 -12.38 4.21 -6.92
C GLU A 120 -12.37 2.74 -6.50
N ARG A 121 -12.09 1.85 -7.46
CA ARG A 121 -11.81 0.47 -7.13
C ARG A 121 -10.44 0.42 -6.48
N PRO A 122 -10.26 -0.29 -5.35
CA PRO A 122 -8.92 -0.63 -4.90
C PRO A 122 -8.22 -1.35 -6.06
N PHE A 123 -7.15 -0.72 -6.55
CA PHE A 123 -6.41 -1.15 -7.71
C PHE A 123 -5.92 -2.58 -7.50
N VAL A 124 -6.56 -3.55 -8.16
CA VAL A 124 -6.11 -4.94 -8.16
C VAL A 124 -4.81 -4.99 -8.96
N GLY A 125 -3.71 -5.21 -8.23
CA GLY A 125 -2.33 -5.08 -8.68
C GLY A 125 -2.09 -5.46 -10.15
N THR A 126 -1.53 -4.52 -10.89
CA THR A 126 -0.99 -4.68 -12.25
C THR A 126 -0.13 -5.93 -12.40
N GLU A 127 0.58 -6.30 -11.33
CA GLU A 127 1.36 -7.55 -11.26
C GLU A 127 0.49 -8.81 -11.39
N SER A 128 -0.63 -8.90 -10.66
CA SER A 128 -1.55 -10.05 -10.74
C SER A 128 -2.17 -10.17 -12.13
N ARG A 129 -2.50 -9.03 -12.77
CA ARG A 129 -3.03 -9.00 -14.13
C ARG A 129 -1.99 -9.41 -15.17
N LEU A 130 -0.74 -8.95 -15.05
CA LEU A 130 0.34 -9.39 -15.94
C LEU A 130 0.67 -10.87 -15.73
N LEU A 131 0.78 -11.34 -14.49
CA LEU A 131 0.97 -12.77 -14.20
C LEU A 131 -0.18 -13.60 -14.75
N THR A 132 -1.41 -13.11 -14.68
CA THR A 132 -2.58 -13.75 -15.30
C THR A 132 -2.50 -13.75 -16.83
N LEU A 133 -2.09 -12.64 -17.45
CA LEU A 133 -1.84 -12.56 -18.90
C LEU A 133 -0.77 -13.58 -19.33
N PHE A 134 0.34 -13.70 -18.58
CA PHE A 134 1.37 -14.70 -18.84
C PHE A 134 0.88 -16.12 -18.61
N ALA A 135 0.12 -16.36 -17.55
CA ALA A 135 -0.48 -17.66 -17.27
C ALA A 135 -1.48 -18.05 -18.38
N LEU A 136 -2.29 -17.11 -18.88
CA LEU A 136 -3.20 -17.35 -20.01
C LEU A 136 -2.41 -17.65 -21.30
N LEU A 137 -1.36 -16.88 -21.61
CA LEU A 137 -0.49 -17.17 -22.75
C LEU A 137 0.23 -18.51 -22.59
N GLU A 138 0.69 -18.85 -21.39
CA GLU A 138 1.32 -20.13 -21.09
C GLU A 138 0.33 -21.28 -21.24
N GLN A 139 -0.89 -21.12 -20.74
CA GLN A 139 -1.96 -22.09 -20.87
C GLN A 139 -2.37 -22.32 -22.34
N ILE A 140 -2.39 -21.26 -23.16
CA ILE A 140 -2.65 -21.39 -24.61
C ILE A 140 -1.46 -22.09 -25.30
N SER A 141 -0.22 -21.73 -24.97
CA SER A 141 0.99 -22.35 -25.57
C SER A 141 1.21 -23.82 -25.13
N THR A 142 0.91 -24.15 -23.88
CA THR A 142 1.10 -25.51 -23.33
C THR A 142 0.08 -26.49 -23.90
N GLY A 143 -1.08 -25.98 -24.33
CA GLY A 143 -2.07 -26.74 -25.11
C GLY A 143 -1.68 -26.98 -26.58
N SER A 144 -0.51 -26.54 -27.07
CA SER A 144 -0.14 -26.64 -28.49
C SER A 144 1.35 -26.86 -28.83
N GLU A 145 2.26 -27.19 -27.90
CA GLU A 145 3.70 -27.24 -28.26
C GLU A 145 4.53 -28.41 -27.69
N ALA A 146 5.38 -28.97 -28.57
CA ALA A 146 6.24 -30.14 -28.38
C ALA A 146 7.71 -29.82 -28.72
N ASP A 147 8.59 -29.65 -27.71
CA ASP A 147 10.07 -29.78 -27.81
C ASP A 147 10.73 -29.68 -26.38
N PRO A 148 11.88 -30.34 -26.06
CA PRO A 148 12.07 -31.00 -24.77
C PRO A 148 13.24 -30.51 -23.87
N ALA A 149 14.15 -29.63 -24.31
CA ALA A 149 15.44 -29.46 -23.60
C ALA A 149 15.44 -28.47 -22.41
N ARG A 150 14.83 -27.28 -22.54
CA ARG A 150 14.65 -26.34 -21.40
C ARG A 150 13.51 -26.71 -20.47
N ARG A 151 12.73 -27.70 -20.89
CA ARG A 151 11.56 -28.25 -20.22
C ARG A 151 12.01 -29.05 -18.98
N LEU A 152 13.22 -29.64 -18.91
CA LEU A 152 13.59 -30.70 -17.93
C LEU A 152 13.44 -30.38 -16.42
N GLU A 153 13.63 -29.14 -15.99
CA GLU A 153 13.60 -28.78 -14.56
C GLU A 153 12.20 -28.35 -14.09
N GLU A 154 11.47 -27.61 -14.92
CA GLU A 154 10.01 -27.44 -14.79
C GLU A 154 9.24 -28.74 -15.07
N LEU A 155 9.79 -29.64 -15.90
CA LEU A 155 9.25 -30.96 -16.23
C LEU A 155 9.29 -31.89 -15.05
N ARG A 156 10.18 -31.73 -14.06
CA ARG A 156 10.16 -32.62 -12.89
C ARG A 156 8.97 -32.31 -11.98
N ARG A 157 8.62 -31.04 -11.82
CA ARG A 157 7.42 -30.62 -11.07
C ARG A 157 6.15 -30.89 -11.87
N LYS A 158 6.17 -30.58 -13.16
CA LYS A 158 5.08 -30.94 -14.09
C LYS A 158 4.98 -32.47 -14.29
N ARG A 159 6.04 -33.27 -14.11
CA ARG A 159 6.02 -34.75 -14.21
C ARG A 159 5.09 -35.34 -13.16
N ASP A 160 5.12 -34.84 -11.94
CA ASP A 160 4.29 -35.43 -10.88
C ASP A 160 2.79 -35.11 -11.13
N GLU A 161 2.48 -33.92 -11.67
CA GLU A 161 1.12 -33.55 -12.15
C GLU A 161 0.72 -34.28 -13.44
N ILE A 162 1.69 -34.46 -14.34
CA ILE A 162 1.54 -35.17 -15.62
C ILE A 162 1.53 -36.68 -15.40
N ASP A 163 2.07 -37.29 -14.35
CA ASP A 163 1.91 -38.73 -14.09
C ASP A 163 0.46 -39.04 -13.71
N ALA A 164 -0.18 -38.11 -12.99
CA ALA A 164 -1.63 -38.12 -12.75
C ALA A 164 -2.46 -37.80 -14.01
N GLU A 165 -1.91 -37.07 -14.97
CA GLU A 165 -2.52 -36.79 -16.27
C GLU A 165 -2.23 -37.88 -17.32
N ILE A 166 -1.07 -38.55 -17.29
CA ILE A 166 -0.63 -39.70 -18.07
C ILE A 166 -1.49 -40.89 -17.67
N GLY A 167 -1.84 -41.04 -16.40
CA GLY A 167 -2.88 -41.99 -15.98
C GLY A 167 -4.22 -41.75 -16.70
N ARG A 168 -4.59 -40.49 -16.96
CA ARG A 168 -5.82 -40.07 -17.67
C ARG A 168 -5.68 -40.16 -19.21
N VAL A 169 -4.49 -39.91 -19.74
CA VAL A 169 -4.17 -39.95 -21.18
C VAL A 169 -3.89 -41.39 -21.66
N LEU A 170 -3.27 -42.25 -20.85
CA LEU A 170 -3.11 -43.70 -21.12
C LEU A 170 -4.47 -44.42 -21.10
N SER A 171 -5.46 -43.88 -20.39
CA SER A 171 -6.86 -44.29 -20.53
C SER A 171 -7.57 -43.68 -21.76
N GLY A 172 -6.86 -42.91 -22.59
CA GLY A 172 -7.33 -42.38 -23.87
C GLY A 172 -7.90 -40.95 -23.83
N ASP A 173 -7.75 -40.22 -22.72
CA ASP A 173 -8.41 -38.92 -22.52
C ASP A 173 -7.38 -37.79 -22.46
N VAL A 174 -7.09 -37.18 -23.62
CA VAL A 174 -6.31 -35.93 -23.72
C VAL A 174 -7.32 -34.78 -23.86
N PRO A 175 -7.55 -33.97 -22.81
CA PRO A 175 -8.41 -32.81 -22.92
C PRO A 175 -7.66 -31.70 -23.67
N LEU A 176 -7.60 -31.81 -25.00
CA LEU A 176 -7.22 -30.70 -25.86
C LEU A 176 -8.27 -29.59 -25.68
N MET A 177 -7.79 -28.35 -25.62
CA MET A 177 -8.69 -27.22 -25.69
C MET A 177 -9.38 -27.22 -27.05
N ASP A 178 -10.71 -27.10 -27.06
CA ASP A 178 -11.45 -26.91 -28.29
C ASP A 178 -11.20 -25.50 -28.85
N ASP A 179 -11.48 -25.32 -30.13
CA ASP A 179 -11.35 -24.02 -30.81
C ASP A 179 -12.12 -22.90 -30.09
N THR A 180 -13.21 -23.23 -29.39
CA THR A 180 -14.01 -22.28 -28.61
C THR A 180 -13.25 -21.77 -27.39
N ALA A 181 -12.66 -22.67 -26.61
CA ALA A 181 -11.86 -22.31 -25.44
C ALA A 181 -10.60 -21.52 -25.82
N ILE A 182 -9.96 -21.84 -26.96
CA ILE A 182 -8.81 -21.08 -27.46
C ILE A 182 -9.23 -19.64 -27.82
N LYS A 183 -10.36 -19.48 -28.52
CA LYS A 183 -10.91 -18.16 -28.86
C LYS A 183 -11.29 -17.35 -27.62
N ASP A 184 -11.94 -17.97 -26.65
CA ASP A 184 -12.37 -17.32 -25.41
C ASP A 184 -11.17 -16.80 -24.62
N ARG A 185 -10.15 -17.64 -24.39
CA ARG A 185 -8.92 -17.20 -23.70
C ARG A 185 -8.17 -16.11 -24.46
N PHE A 186 -8.16 -16.16 -25.79
CA PHE A 186 -7.54 -15.10 -26.59
C PHE A 186 -8.30 -13.77 -26.52
N LEU A 187 -9.64 -13.79 -26.49
CA LEU A 187 -10.45 -12.60 -26.28
C LEU A 187 -10.25 -12.02 -24.88
N GLN A 188 -10.17 -12.88 -23.86
CA GLN A 188 -9.83 -12.48 -22.50
C GLN A 188 -8.45 -11.81 -22.42
N PHE A 189 -7.45 -12.37 -23.11
CA PHE A 189 -6.12 -11.76 -23.24
C PHE A 189 -6.21 -10.35 -23.86
N GLN A 190 -6.95 -10.18 -24.97
CA GLN A 190 -7.11 -8.87 -25.60
C GLN A 190 -7.77 -7.83 -24.69
N GLN A 191 -8.78 -8.25 -23.93
CA GLN A 191 -9.44 -7.37 -22.98
C GLN A 191 -8.46 -6.90 -21.89
N LEU A 192 -7.80 -7.86 -21.22
CA LEU A 192 -6.82 -7.56 -20.18
C LEU A 192 -5.66 -6.69 -20.69
N ALA A 193 -5.20 -6.92 -21.93
CA ALA A 193 -4.15 -6.12 -22.54
C ALA A 193 -4.54 -4.64 -22.75
N ARG A 194 -5.82 -4.37 -23.08
CA ARG A 194 -6.35 -3.02 -23.22
C ARG A 194 -6.59 -2.36 -21.87
N GLU A 195 -7.09 -3.10 -20.89
CA GLU A 195 -7.27 -2.62 -19.52
C GLU A 195 -5.93 -2.16 -18.93
N LEU A 196 -4.86 -2.93 -19.15
CA LEU A 196 -3.52 -2.58 -18.70
C LEU A 196 -3.03 -1.23 -19.25
N LEU A 197 -3.36 -0.89 -20.51
CA LEU A 197 -3.05 0.43 -21.08
C LEU A 197 -3.79 1.57 -20.36
N SER A 198 -5.04 1.32 -19.94
CA SER A 198 -5.81 2.27 -19.14
C SER A 198 -5.22 2.43 -17.73
N ASP A 199 -4.70 1.35 -17.15
CA ASP A 199 -4.08 1.37 -15.83
C ASP A 199 -2.87 2.32 -15.78
N PHE A 200 -2.04 2.39 -16.82
CA PHE A 200 -0.94 3.36 -16.90
C PHE A 200 -1.43 4.81 -16.82
N ARG A 201 -2.53 5.14 -17.51
CA ARG A 201 -3.13 6.48 -17.49
C ARG A 201 -3.71 6.80 -16.11
N GLN A 202 -4.27 5.81 -15.43
CA GLN A 202 -4.77 5.97 -14.08
C GLN A 202 -3.63 6.25 -13.09
N VAL A 203 -2.53 5.49 -13.17
CA VAL A 203 -1.33 5.73 -12.34
C VAL A 203 -0.81 7.14 -12.57
N GLU A 204 -0.71 7.58 -13.82
CA GLU A 204 -0.32 8.96 -14.14
C GLU A 204 -1.25 10.01 -13.52
N HIS A 205 -2.58 9.78 -13.60
CA HIS A 205 -3.56 10.68 -13.00
C HIS A 205 -3.42 10.77 -11.48
N ASN A 206 -3.25 9.64 -10.80
CA ASN A 206 -3.07 9.58 -9.35
C ASN A 206 -1.81 10.34 -8.92
N PHE A 207 -0.69 10.22 -9.65
CA PHE A 207 0.52 11.00 -9.37
C PHE A 207 0.33 12.51 -9.58
N ARG A 208 -0.47 12.93 -10.57
CA ARG A 208 -0.81 14.35 -10.75
C ARG A 208 -1.71 14.88 -9.65
N GLN A 209 -2.65 14.07 -9.15
CA GLN A 209 -3.48 14.44 -8.00
C GLN A 209 -2.64 14.57 -6.73
N LEU A 210 -1.71 13.64 -6.49
CA LEU A 210 -0.74 13.74 -5.39
C LEU A 210 0.11 15.01 -5.51
N ASP A 211 0.68 15.29 -6.68
CA ASP A 211 1.49 16.50 -6.86
C ASP A 211 0.68 17.77 -6.54
N ARG A 212 -0.61 17.80 -6.93
CA ARG A 212 -1.50 18.91 -6.59
C ARG A 212 -1.78 18.99 -5.09
N SER A 213 -2.12 17.88 -4.43
CA SER A 213 -2.41 17.88 -2.99
C SER A 213 -1.18 18.27 -2.17
N VAL A 214 0.01 17.81 -2.57
CA VAL A 214 1.28 18.20 -1.96
C VAL A 214 1.52 19.70 -2.13
N ARG A 215 1.28 20.28 -3.31
CA ARG A 215 1.40 21.73 -3.51
C ARG A 215 0.42 22.52 -2.66
N GLU A 216 -0.83 22.06 -2.55
CA GLU A 216 -1.86 22.67 -1.69
C GLU A 216 -1.42 22.64 -0.22
N LYS A 217 -0.92 21.51 0.26
CA LYS A 217 -0.37 21.39 1.62
C LYS A 217 0.82 22.31 1.84
N ILE A 218 1.77 22.37 0.90
CA ILE A 218 2.93 23.27 1.00
C ILE A 218 2.47 24.74 1.06
N ALA A 219 1.45 25.13 0.28
CA ALA A 219 0.92 26.49 0.25
C ALA A 219 0.21 26.88 1.57
N LEU A 220 -0.45 25.92 2.22
CA LEU A 220 -1.17 26.11 3.48
C LEU A 220 -0.29 25.85 4.73
N TRP A 221 0.98 25.51 4.55
CA TRP A 221 1.87 25.11 5.65
C TRP A 221 2.54 26.30 6.36
N ASP A 222 2.25 26.43 7.65
CA ASP A 222 2.82 27.44 8.57
C ASP A 222 3.88 26.88 9.54
N GLY A 223 4.19 25.58 9.47
CA GLY A 223 5.15 24.91 10.37
C GLY A 223 6.61 24.92 9.90
N SER A 224 7.47 24.23 10.63
CA SER A 224 8.91 24.11 10.28
C SER A 224 9.14 23.25 9.03
N LYS A 225 10.22 23.54 8.28
CA LYS A 225 10.62 22.80 7.07
C LYS A 225 10.84 21.31 7.31
N GLY A 226 11.42 20.93 8.46
CA GLY A 226 11.67 19.52 8.79
C GLY A 226 10.38 18.72 8.85
N ALA A 227 9.38 19.24 9.55
CA ALA A 227 8.06 18.60 9.65
C ALA A 227 7.34 18.51 8.29
N LEU A 228 7.43 19.55 7.45
CA LEU A 228 6.88 19.51 6.08
C LEU A 228 7.59 18.47 5.22
N LEU A 229 8.93 18.37 5.33
CA LEU A 229 9.70 17.41 4.56
C LEU A 229 9.37 15.99 5.00
N ASP A 230 9.23 15.73 6.30
CA ASP A 230 8.85 14.43 6.84
C ASP A 230 7.43 14.04 6.42
N GLU A 231 6.47 14.98 6.43
CA GLU A 231 5.10 14.71 6.00
C GLU A 231 5.01 14.46 4.48
N VAL A 232 5.66 15.28 3.66
CA VAL A 232 5.63 15.16 2.19
C VAL A 232 6.48 13.98 1.69
N MET A 233 7.65 13.73 2.27
CA MET A 233 8.48 12.56 1.93
C MET A 233 7.83 11.28 2.46
N GLY A 234 7.20 11.32 3.64
CA GLY A 234 6.40 10.22 4.17
C GLY A 234 5.25 9.83 3.25
N GLU A 235 4.51 10.80 2.71
CA GLU A 235 3.44 10.53 1.73
C GLU A 235 3.96 10.05 0.36
N ARG A 236 5.12 10.54 -0.06
CA ARG A 236 5.78 10.07 -1.29
C ARG A 236 6.25 8.62 -1.15
N ASP A 237 6.92 8.29 -0.04
CA ASP A 237 7.35 6.92 0.24
C ASP A 237 6.13 6.03 0.45
N ALA A 238 5.05 6.52 1.07
CA ALA A 238 3.78 5.80 1.16
C ALA A 238 3.15 5.47 -0.19
N ILE A 239 3.35 6.29 -1.24
CA ILE A 239 2.83 6.03 -2.59
C ILE A 239 3.78 5.17 -3.41
N GLY A 240 5.09 5.34 -3.25
CA GLY A 240 6.09 4.45 -3.83
C GLY A 240 6.05 3.03 -3.25
N ASP A 241 5.77 2.92 -1.96
CA ASP A 241 5.66 1.67 -1.19
C ASP A 241 4.23 1.17 -1.06
N SER A 242 3.26 1.93 -1.58
CA SER A 242 1.90 1.47 -1.78
C SER A 242 1.91 0.18 -2.60
N ASP A 243 0.96 -0.71 -2.34
CA ASP A 243 0.78 -1.94 -3.12
C ASP A 243 0.71 -1.65 -4.63
N GLN A 244 0.20 -0.47 -4.99
CA GLN A 244 0.07 0.06 -6.34
C GLN A 244 1.42 0.45 -6.95
N GLY A 245 2.26 1.19 -6.21
CA GLY A 245 3.59 1.62 -6.65
C GLY A 245 4.57 0.45 -6.77
N ARG A 246 4.50 -0.50 -5.83
CA ARG A 246 5.33 -1.72 -5.85
C ARG A 246 4.96 -2.64 -7.01
N SER A 247 3.67 -2.87 -7.24
CA SER A 247 3.21 -3.71 -8.36
C SER A 247 3.53 -3.08 -9.72
N PHE A 248 3.42 -1.75 -9.85
CA PHE A 248 3.85 -1.05 -11.06
C PHE A 248 5.36 -1.15 -11.30
N ARG A 249 6.19 -1.02 -10.25
CA ARG A 249 7.65 -1.12 -10.35
C ARG A 249 8.08 -2.53 -10.74
N ALA A 250 7.54 -3.56 -10.08
CA ALA A 250 7.79 -4.96 -10.42
C ALA A 250 7.38 -5.28 -11.87
N PHE A 251 6.24 -4.75 -12.31
CA PHE A 251 5.78 -4.84 -13.70
C PHE A 251 6.73 -4.13 -14.68
N TRP A 252 7.21 -2.95 -14.34
CA TRP A 252 8.13 -2.19 -15.20
C TRP A 252 9.50 -2.88 -15.32
N ASP A 253 10.02 -3.37 -14.20
CA ASP A 253 11.26 -4.16 -14.15
C ASP A 253 11.11 -5.44 -14.99
N PHE A 254 9.92 -6.06 -14.95
CA PHE A 254 9.58 -7.18 -15.81
C PHE A 254 9.60 -6.79 -17.29
N LEU A 255 8.94 -5.70 -17.67
CA LEU A 255 8.91 -5.23 -19.05
C LEU A 255 10.30 -4.87 -19.55
N MET A 256 11.21 -4.38 -18.70
CA MET A 256 12.57 -4.01 -19.08
C MET A 256 13.49 -5.21 -19.34
N SER A 257 13.08 -6.41 -18.96
CA SER A 257 13.86 -7.63 -19.21
C SER A 257 13.73 -8.06 -20.69
N SER A 258 14.75 -7.79 -21.50
CA SER A 258 14.84 -8.19 -22.91
C SER A 258 14.50 -9.67 -23.16
N ARG A 259 15.00 -10.59 -22.32
CA ARG A 259 14.67 -12.03 -22.41
C ARG A 259 13.16 -12.32 -22.34
N ARG A 260 12.45 -11.63 -21.46
CA ARG A 260 11.01 -11.84 -21.24
C ARG A 260 10.18 -11.22 -22.37
N GLN A 261 10.64 -10.11 -22.94
CA GLN A 261 10.04 -9.52 -24.14
C GLN A 261 10.16 -10.47 -25.34
N GLU A 262 11.33 -11.09 -25.54
CA GLU A 262 11.54 -12.07 -26.62
C GLU A 262 10.64 -13.29 -26.46
N GLU A 263 10.55 -13.85 -25.25
CA GLU A 263 9.66 -14.97 -24.92
C GLU A 263 8.18 -14.62 -25.16
N LEU A 264 7.75 -13.41 -24.76
CA LEU A 264 6.38 -12.93 -24.99
C LEU A 264 6.07 -12.79 -26.48
N SER A 265 7.00 -12.20 -27.25
CA SER A 265 6.87 -12.03 -28.70
C SER A 265 6.78 -13.38 -29.42
N ALA A 266 7.63 -14.34 -29.05
CA ALA A 266 7.59 -15.69 -29.62
C ALA A 266 6.25 -16.40 -29.33
N ARG A 267 5.74 -16.32 -28.09
CA ARG A 267 4.44 -16.89 -27.72
C ARG A 267 3.28 -16.23 -28.45
N LEU A 268 3.29 -14.90 -28.60
CA LEU A 268 2.27 -14.17 -29.35
C LEU A 268 2.29 -14.55 -30.83
N ASP A 269 3.47 -14.69 -31.43
CA ASP A 269 3.62 -15.11 -32.83
C ASP A 269 3.06 -16.52 -33.05
N HIS A 270 3.33 -17.45 -32.13
CA HIS A 270 2.76 -18.80 -32.16
C HIS A 270 1.22 -18.75 -32.07
N ILE A 271 0.66 -18.05 -31.07
CA ILE A 271 -0.79 -18.00 -30.82
C ILE A 271 -1.54 -17.33 -31.97
N LEU A 272 -1.00 -16.25 -32.54
CA LEU A 272 -1.58 -15.58 -33.70
C LEU A 272 -1.54 -16.46 -34.96
N GLY A 273 -0.65 -17.44 -35.02
CA GLY A 273 -0.58 -18.44 -36.08
C GLY A 273 -1.62 -19.57 -35.96
N LEU A 274 -2.29 -19.73 -34.81
CA LEU A 274 -3.28 -20.79 -34.61
C LEU A 274 -4.52 -20.57 -35.49
N PRO A 275 -5.05 -21.60 -36.19
CA PRO A 275 -6.21 -21.45 -37.09
C PRO A 275 -7.44 -20.86 -36.40
N ALA A 276 -7.71 -21.28 -35.16
CA ALA A 276 -8.82 -20.78 -34.34
C ALA A 276 -8.72 -19.28 -34.05
N VAL A 277 -7.49 -18.78 -33.85
CA VAL A 277 -7.20 -17.37 -33.56
C VAL A 277 -7.14 -16.54 -34.85
N ALA A 278 -6.52 -17.06 -35.91
CA ALA A 278 -6.49 -16.43 -37.22
C ALA A 278 -7.92 -16.18 -37.77
N ALA A 279 -8.86 -17.10 -37.48
CA ALA A 279 -10.28 -16.94 -37.82
C ALA A 279 -10.94 -15.71 -37.15
N LEU A 280 -10.46 -15.28 -35.97
CA LEU A 280 -10.94 -14.06 -35.30
C LEU A 280 -10.42 -12.77 -35.95
N LYS A 281 -9.50 -12.86 -36.92
CA LYS A 281 -8.85 -11.71 -37.58
C LYS A 281 -8.34 -10.67 -36.56
N PRO A 282 -7.42 -11.05 -35.66
CA PRO A 282 -6.87 -10.13 -34.67
C PRO A 282 -6.20 -8.92 -35.35
N GLU A 283 -6.29 -7.76 -34.70
CA GLU A 283 -5.64 -6.56 -35.21
C GLU A 283 -4.11 -6.77 -35.29
N PRO A 284 -3.43 -6.25 -36.35
CA PRO A 284 -1.97 -6.35 -36.46
C PRO A 284 -1.22 -5.74 -35.27
N ARG A 285 -1.86 -4.79 -34.58
CA ARG A 285 -1.35 -4.16 -33.35
C ARG A 285 -1.23 -5.14 -32.19
N THR A 286 -2.08 -6.17 -32.10
CA THR A 286 -2.03 -7.18 -31.02
C THR A 286 -0.66 -7.86 -30.92
N ARG A 287 0.03 -8.02 -32.06
CA ARG A 287 1.39 -8.57 -32.14
C ARG A 287 2.44 -7.70 -31.43
N ARG A 288 2.23 -6.39 -31.37
CA ARG A 288 3.17 -5.40 -30.83
C ARG A 288 2.70 -4.76 -29.52
N VAL A 289 1.71 -5.37 -28.86
CA VAL A 289 1.12 -4.85 -27.61
C VAL A 289 2.15 -4.58 -26.52
N HIS A 290 3.23 -5.37 -26.44
CA HIS A 290 4.31 -5.15 -25.48
C HIS A 290 5.11 -3.85 -25.76
N HIS A 291 5.23 -3.42 -27.01
CA HIS A 291 5.83 -2.12 -27.35
C HIS A 291 4.92 -0.98 -26.92
N ASP A 292 3.60 -1.11 -27.12
CA ASP A 292 2.63 -0.12 -26.68
C ASP A 292 2.65 0.02 -25.14
N TRP A 293 2.85 -1.09 -24.40
CA TRP A 293 3.04 -1.06 -22.95
C TRP A 293 4.35 -0.39 -22.52
N LEU A 294 5.44 -0.63 -23.24
CA LEU A 294 6.73 0.02 -22.98
C LEU A 294 6.65 1.53 -23.21
N GLU A 295 6.03 1.97 -24.31
CA GLU A 295 5.85 3.38 -24.61
C GLU A 295 4.96 4.07 -23.56
N ALA A 296 3.84 3.45 -23.20
CA ALA A 296 2.95 3.95 -22.17
C ALA A 296 3.65 4.06 -20.80
N GLY A 297 4.37 3.01 -20.38
CA GLY A 297 5.09 3.02 -19.11
C GLY A 297 6.27 4.00 -19.10
N GLU A 298 6.96 4.20 -20.24
CA GLU A 298 8.04 5.18 -20.33
C GLU A 298 7.50 6.60 -20.20
N HIS A 299 6.35 6.87 -20.83
CA HIS A 299 5.65 8.14 -20.67
C HIS A 299 5.27 8.39 -19.21
N THR A 300 4.65 7.42 -18.54
CA THR A 300 4.31 7.51 -17.10
C THR A 300 5.55 7.78 -16.26
N GLN A 301 6.65 7.05 -16.47
CA GLN A 301 7.91 7.24 -15.74
C GLN A 301 8.51 8.64 -15.94
N ARG A 302 8.53 9.15 -17.18
CA ARG A 302 9.01 10.52 -17.46
C ARG A 302 8.15 11.56 -16.76
N THR A 303 6.82 11.42 -16.80
CA THR A 303 5.90 12.33 -16.10
C THR A 303 6.14 12.31 -14.59
N VAL A 304 6.27 11.12 -13.99
CA VAL A 304 6.55 10.97 -12.55
C VAL A 304 7.91 11.58 -12.17
N ALA A 305 8.95 11.36 -12.99
CA ALA A 305 10.26 11.95 -12.78
C ALA A 305 10.24 13.49 -12.86
N GLN A 306 9.51 14.05 -13.84
CA GLN A 306 9.36 15.48 -14.01
C GLN A 306 8.62 16.12 -12.83
N LEU A 307 7.51 15.51 -12.38
CA LEU A 307 6.75 15.98 -11.21
C LEU A 307 7.62 15.94 -9.95
N SER A 308 8.37 14.85 -9.75
CA SER A 308 9.32 14.73 -8.62
C SER A 308 10.40 15.82 -8.64
N GLN A 309 10.94 16.13 -9.82
CA GLN A 309 11.96 17.17 -9.97
C GLN A 309 11.38 18.57 -9.72
N GLN A 310 10.15 18.85 -10.18
CA GLN A 310 9.47 20.11 -9.94
C GLN A 310 9.17 20.31 -8.46
N LEU A 311 8.70 19.27 -7.75
CA LEU A 311 8.44 19.32 -6.33
C LEU A 311 9.72 19.64 -5.54
N ARG A 312 10.83 18.96 -5.87
CA ARG A 312 12.13 19.23 -5.24
C ARG A 312 12.58 20.68 -5.45
N ARG A 313 12.48 21.17 -6.69
CA ARG A 313 12.82 22.55 -7.02
C ARG A 313 11.95 23.57 -6.26
N PHE A 314 10.66 23.29 -6.12
CA PHE A 314 9.73 24.15 -5.40
C PHE A 314 10.04 24.21 -3.89
N LEU A 315 10.41 23.08 -3.28
CA LEU A 315 10.88 23.01 -1.90
C LEU A 315 12.21 23.76 -1.70
N ASP A 316 13.12 23.68 -2.68
CA ASP A 316 14.38 24.41 -2.66
C ASP A 316 14.18 25.93 -2.83
N ASP A 317 13.25 26.37 -3.68
CA ASP A 317 12.96 27.80 -3.94
C ASP A 317 12.33 28.51 -2.72
N ARG A 318 11.49 27.87 -1.91
CA ARG A 318 10.94 28.47 -0.67
C ARG A 318 12.04 28.70 0.37
N ALA A 319 12.99 27.78 0.49
CA ALA A 319 14.14 27.93 1.39
C ALA A 319 15.01 29.14 1.01
N PHE A 320 15.11 29.44 -0.29
CA PHE A 320 15.79 30.65 -0.76
C PHE A 320 15.06 31.93 -0.34
N GLN A 321 13.73 31.95 -0.38
CA GLN A 321 12.94 33.11 0.04
C GLN A 321 12.96 33.33 1.56
N GLU A 322 12.89 32.26 2.36
CA GLU A 322 13.00 32.35 3.83
C GLU A 322 14.39 32.83 4.27
N ASN A 323 15.46 32.26 3.70
CA ASN A 323 16.82 32.72 3.97
C ASN A 323 17.02 34.17 3.54
N ARG A 324 16.45 34.58 2.41
CA ARG A 324 16.46 35.98 1.98
C ARG A 324 15.72 36.89 2.98
N ARG A 325 14.58 36.45 3.51
CA ARG A 325 13.83 37.20 4.51
C ARG A 325 14.59 37.35 5.83
N ILE A 326 15.29 36.30 6.29
CA ILE A 326 16.16 36.35 7.47
C ILE A 326 17.28 37.38 7.26
N LEU A 327 17.93 37.36 6.09
CA LEU A 327 18.98 38.33 5.74
C LEU A 327 18.44 39.77 5.65
N GLU A 328 17.22 39.95 5.12
CA GLU A 328 16.55 41.27 5.10
C GLU A 328 16.20 41.77 6.51
N LEU A 329 15.72 40.88 7.39
CA LEU A 329 15.46 41.20 8.80
C LEU A 329 16.75 41.56 9.54
N LEU A 330 17.81 40.77 9.40
CA LEU A 330 19.13 41.06 9.97
C LEU A 330 19.66 42.41 9.49
N ARG A 331 19.64 42.67 8.18
CA ARG A 331 20.02 43.98 7.63
C ARG A 331 19.15 45.11 8.15
N SER A 332 17.84 44.89 8.32
CA SER A 332 16.94 45.88 8.91
C SER A 332 17.30 46.19 10.36
N ILE A 333 17.61 45.16 11.15
CA ILE A 333 18.05 45.30 12.54
C ILE A 333 19.38 46.04 12.60
N GLU A 334 20.37 45.66 11.78
CA GLU A 334 21.66 46.35 11.69
C GLU A 334 21.51 47.82 11.29
N THR A 335 20.66 48.11 10.30
CA THR A 335 20.41 49.48 9.83
C THR A 335 19.77 50.33 10.93
N LYS A 336 18.78 49.77 11.64
CA LYS A 336 18.12 50.45 12.77
C LYS A 336 19.09 50.65 13.94
N ALA A 337 19.90 49.65 14.25
CA ALA A 337 20.92 49.73 15.31
C ALA A 337 21.98 50.80 14.99
N LEU A 338 22.43 50.89 13.73
CA LEU A 338 23.35 51.94 13.28
C LEU A 338 22.74 53.34 13.37
N ALA A 339 21.46 53.50 13.01
CA ALA A 339 20.77 54.79 13.10
C ALA A 339 20.59 55.26 14.55
N LEU A 340 20.45 54.33 15.50
CA LEU A 340 20.32 54.60 16.95
C LEU A 340 21.66 54.76 17.66
N ARG A 341 22.80 54.56 16.98
CA ARG A 341 24.14 54.61 17.57
C ARG A 341 24.43 55.95 18.27
N ASP A 342 24.04 57.06 17.63
CA ASP A 342 24.35 58.41 18.11
C ASP A 342 23.24 58.98 19.03
N MET A 343 22.15 58.22 19.24
CA MET A 343 21.04 58.54 20.15
C MET A 343 20.62 57.29 20.94
N PRO A 344 21.48 56.79 21.86
CA PRO A 344 21.12 55.65 22.68
C PRO A 344 19.89 56.00 23.54
N PRO A 345 18.87 55.14 23.60
CA PRO A 345 17.72 55.34 24.49
C PRO A 345 18.19 55.46 25.94
N THR A 346 17.70 56.49 26.64
CA THR A 346 17.95 56.72 28.06
C THR A 346 17.10 55.79 28.93
N GLY A 347 17.74 54.94 29.75
CA GLY A 347 17.10 54.00 30.67
C GLY A 347 17.59 52.55 30.50
N GLU A 348 17.12 51.64 31.34
CA GLU A 348 17.29 50.19 31.13
C GLU A 348 16.33 49.73 30.02
N VAL A 349 16.87 49.43 28.84
CA VAL A 349 16.08 48.97 27.68
C VAL A 349 15.84 47.46 27.74
N MET A 350 16.89 46.73 28.13
CA MET A 350 16.97 45.28 28.07
C MET A 350 18.03 44.84 29.08
N LEU A 351 17.69 43.83 29.87
CA LEU A 351 18.67 43.10 30.67
C LEU A 351 19.24 41.99 29.79
N LEU A 352 20.55 42.03 29.59
CA LEU A 352 21.32 40.95 29.01
C LEU A 352 22.11 40.34 30.15
N ASP A 353 22.05 39.02 30.30
CA ASP A 353 22.93 38.32 31.22
C ASP A 353 24.37 38.67 30.85
N GLU A 354 25.12 39.17 31.82
CA GLU A 354 26.53 39.49 31.64
C GLU A 354 27.28 38.20 31.28
N MET A 355 28.37 38.32 30.51
CA MET A 355 29.25 37.19 30.22
C MET A 355 29.96 36.75 31.51
N GLY A 356 29.27 35.94 32.30
CA GLY A 356 29.77 35.31 33.51
C GLY A 356 30.01 33.83 33.28
N ALA A 357 31.12 33.32 33.79
CA ALA A 357 31.23 31.90 34.04
C ALA A 357 30.46 31.60 35.34
N ASP A 358 29.59 30.62 35.34
CA ASP A 358 29.03 30.08 36.59
C ASP A 358 30.18 29.52 37.43
N ILE A 359 30.61 30.27 38.45
CA ILE A 359 31.64 29.83 39.39
C ILE A 359 30.96 28.91 40.41
N ALA A 360 30.82 27.64 40.07
CA ALA A 360 30.34 26.63 41.00
C ALA A 360 31.47 26.21 41.94
N LEU A 361 31.49 26.72 43.19
CA LEU A 361 32.46 26.26 44.17
C LEU A 361 32.19 24.79 44.52
N PRO A 362 33.22 23.95 44.73
CA PRO A 362 33.04 22.55 45.13
C PRO A 362 32.20 22.37 46.40
N GLN A 363 32.15 23.39 47.26
CA GLN A 363 31.41 23.44 48.52
C GLN A 363 29.93 23.86 48.34
N GLU A 364 29.60 24.52 47.22
CA GLU A 364 28.24 24.95 46.86
C GLU A 364 27.48 23.86 46.11
N ARG A 365 28.17 22.81 45.66
CA ARG A 365 27.52 21.59 45.19
C ARG A 365 26.76 21.00 46.36
N PRO A 366 25.41 20.90 46.29
CA PRO A 366 24.68 20.21 47.33
C PRO A 366 25.25 18.79 47.42
N LEU A 367 25.47 18.30 48.65
CA LEU A 367 25.93 16.92 48.90
C LEU A 367 25.06 15.88 48.17
N PHE A 368 23.81 16.25 47.86
CA PHE A 368 22.86 15.48 47.09
C PHE A 368 21.98 16.42 46.24
N ALA A 369 22.03 16.28 44.92
CA ALA A 369 21.06 16.89 44.01
C ALA A 369 20.03 15.83 43.64
N LEU A 370 18.75 16.03 43.99
CA LEU A 370 17.67 15.14 43.55
C LEU A 370 17.57 15.21 42.02
N HIS A 371 18.09 14.21 41.33
CA HIS A 371 17.80 14.02 39.91
C HIS A 371 16.28 13.86 39.78
N ALA A 372 15.64 14.59 38.87
CA ALA A 372 14.23 14.39 38.58
C ALA A 372 14.05 12.90 38.22
N LYS A 373 13.40 12.14 39.10
CA LYS A 373 13.18 10.70 38.87
C LYS A 373 12.37 10.60 37.58
N PRO A 374 12.90 9.97 36.51
CA PRO A 374 12.07 9.69 35.35
C PRO A 374 10.89 8.86 35.87
N ARG A 375 9.67 9.33 35.64
CA ARG A 375 8.46 8.55 35.91
C ARG A 375 8.45 7.42 34.89
N LEU A 376 9.01 6.28 35.28
CA LEU A 376 8.80 5.02 34.57
C LEU A 376 7.30 4.73 34.67
N ALA A 377 6.62 4.71 33.53
CA ALA A 377 5.23 4.29 33.47
C ALA A 377 5.12 2.89 34.10
N GLU A 378 4.13 2.76 34.97
CA GLU A 378 3.94 1.69 35.94
C GLU A 378 4.14 0.28 35.35
N LEU A 379 5.30 -0.32 35.62
CA LEU A 379 5.37 -1.77 35.79
C LEU A 379 4.88 -2.07 37.20
N VAL A 380 3.87 -2.92 37.33
CA VAL A 380 3.48 -3.51 38.62
C VAL A 380 4.68 -4.30 39.14
N LEU A 381 5.37 -3.73 40.12
CA LEU A 381 6.44 -4.41 40.84
C LEU A 381 5.77 -5.40 41.79
N GLU A 382 5.99 -6.70 41.58
CA GLU A 382 5.71 -7.70 42.61
C GLU A 382 6.75 -7.52 43.72
N ASP A 383 6.28 -7.12 44.90
CA ASP A 383 7.11 -6.90 46.08
C ASP A 383 7.72 -8.23 46.52
N GLY A 384 9.03 -8.40 46.29
CA GLY A 384 9.79 -9.52 46.80
C GLY A 384 10.34 -9.16 48.17
N ASP A 385 9.85 -9.81 49.22
CA ASP A 385 10.19 -9.59 50.62
C ASP A 385 11.58 -10.18 50.98
N ASP A 386 12.61 -9.77 50.24
CA ASP A 386 14.01 -10.12 50.52
C ASP A 386 14.73 -8.88 51.09
N ASP A 387 15.33 -9.05 52.27
CA ASP A 387 16.17 -8.05 52.95
C ASP A 387 17.45 -7.83 52.12
N ILE A 388 17.42 -6.88 51.18
CA ILE A 388 18.51 -6.67 50.22
C ILE A 388 19.71 -6.05 50.94
N ASP A 389 20.80 -6.81 51.07
CA ASP A 389 22.08 -6.31 51.57
C ASP A 389 22.65 -5.20 50.64
N THR A 390 22.47 -3.96 51.07
CA THR A 390 22.92 -2.75 50.35
C THR A 390 24.45 -2.63 50.23
N ALA A 391 25.23 -3.47 50.93
CA ALA A 391 26.69 -3.48 50.82
C ALA A 391 27.16 -3.86 49.40
N ARG A 392 26.40 -4.70 48.68
CA ARG A 392 26.71 -5.13 47.30
C ARG A 392 26.64 -4.02 46.25
N LEU A 393 25.98 -2.90 46.54
CA LEU A 393 25.96 -1.74 45.63
C LEU A 393 27.34 -1.06 45.48
N PHE A 394 28.26 -1.32 46.41
CA PHE A 394 29.62 -0.79 46.40
C PHE A 394 30.66 -1.73 45.78
N ASP A 395 30.29 -2.98 45.47
CA ASP A 395 31.16 -3.88 44.72
C ASP A 395 31.17 -3.49 43.24
N GLN A 396 32.23 -2.79 42.83
CA GLN A 396 32.49 -2.46 41.43
C GLN A 396 32.82 -3.73 40.64
N HIS A 397 31.79 -4.44 40.18
CA HIS A 397 31.93 -5.52 39.22
C HIS A 397 32.28 -4.90 37.86
N VAL A 398 33.57 -4.89 37.52
CA VAL A 398 34.03 -4.45 36.21
C VAL A 398 33.72 -5.55 35.20
N VAL A 399 32.67 -5.33 34.41
CA VAL A 399 32.33 -6.18 33.27
C VAL A 399 33.31 -5.88 32.13
N ASP A 400 34.10 -6.88 31.74
CA ASP A 400 35.01 -6.74 30.60
C ASP A 400 34.23 -6.76 29.27
N LYS A 401 33.96 -5.56 28.75
CA LYS A 401 33.27 -5.33 27.48
C LYS A 401 34.01 -5.95 26.29
N THR A 402 35.33 -6.14 26.37
CA THR A 402 36.11 -6.72 25.26
C THR A 402 35.84 -8.21 25.11
N ARG A 403 35.79 -8.93 26.23
CA ARG A 403 35.46 -10.37 26.28
C ARG A 403 34.08 -10.66 25.67
N LEU A 404 33.06 -9.87 26.02
CA LEU A 404 31.69 -10.06 25.50
C LEU A 404 31.63 -9.89 23.98
N ARG A 405 32.36 -8.93 23.43
CA ARG A 405 32.40 -8.71 21.98
C ARG A 405 33.06 -9.86 21.23
N GLU A 406 34.14 -10.40 21.77
CA GLU A 406 34.84 -11.55 21.15
C GLU A 406 33.94 -12.79 21.14
N ALA A 407 33.22 -13.04 22.23
CA ALA A 407 32.21 -14.08 22.33
C ALA A 407 31.11 -13.92 21.28
N LEU A 408 30.56 -12.72 21.14
CA LEU A 408 29.53 -12.43 20.13
C LEU A 408 30.04 -12.69 18.71
N ARG A 409 31.27 -12.26 18.40
CA ARG A 409 31.89 -12.52 17.09
C ARG A 409 32.07 -14.00 16.81
N GLN A 410 32.49 -14.76 17.80
CA GLN A 410 32.68 -16.20 17.65
C GLN A 410 31.35 -16.91 17.36
N ALA A 411 30.27 -16.51 18.04
CA ALA A 411 28.93 -17.03 17.79
C ALA A 411 28.43 -16.66 16.37
N LEU A 412 28.61 -15.39 15.96
CA LEU A 412 28.20 -14.90 14.63
C LEU A 412 29.08 -15.41 13.47
N ARG A 413 30.20 -16.09 13.75
CA ARG A 413 30.96 -16.84 12.74
C ARG A 413 30.30 -18.17 12.38
N GLN A 414 29.53 -18.75 13.30
CA GLN A 414 28.87 -20.03 13.11
C GLN A 414 27.43 -19.86 12.59
N GLN A 415 26.77 -18.76 12.93
CA GLN A 415 25.40 -18.45 12.52
C GLN A 415 25.28 -17.00 12.05
N SER A 416 24.51 -16.74 10.99
CA SER A 416 24.32 -15.38 10.43
C SER A 416 23.49 -14.47 11.33
N GLN A 417 22.71 -15.04 12.23
CA GLN A 417 21.89 -14.36 13.23
C GLN A 417 21.85 -15.20 14.52
N ILE A 418 21.90 -14.55 15.68
CA ILE A 418 21.75 -15.24 16.97
C ILE A 418 20.96 -14.34 17.94
N SER A 419 20.01 -14.92 18.69
CA SER A 419 19.33 -14.19 19.76
C SER A 419 20.17 -14.16 21.03
N LEU A 420 19.99 -13.13 21.86
CA LEU A 420 20.68 -13.01 23.13
C LEU A 420 20.44 -14.25 24.02
N ARG A 421 19.22 -14.79 24.04
CA ARG A 421 18.95 -16.04 24.76
C ARG A 421 19.79 -17.22 24.28
N ALA A 422 19.86 -17.45 22.96
CA ALA A 422 20.66 -18.54 22.39
C ALA A 422 22.17 -18.32 22.64
N LEU A 423 22.61 -17.07 22.67
CA LEU A 423 23.98 -16.72 23.05
C LEU A 423 24.26 -17.08 24.51
N LEU A 424 23.32 -16.79 25.43
CA LEU A 424 23.47 -17.08 26.85
C LEU A 424 23.38 -18.58 27.19
N GLU A 425 22.74 -19.40 26.35
CA GLU A 425 22.78 -20.86 26.48
C GLU A 425 24.18 -21.42 26.20
N THR A 426 24.93 -20.81 25.28
CA THR A 426 26.31 -21.21 24.98
C THR A 426 27.33 -20.54 25.90
N GLN A 427 27.05 -19.34 26.39
CA GLN A 427 27.87 -18.61 27.34
C GLN A 427 27.03 -18.06 28.50
N PRO A 428 26.94 -18.79 29.62
CA PRO A 428 26.14 -18.35 30.76
C PRO A 428 26.73 -17.08 31.39
N LEU A 429 25.85 -16.23 31.92
CA LEU A 429 26.21 -15.00 32.63
C LEU A 429 27.08 -15.34 33.84
N GLN A 430 28.28 -14.76 33.92
CA GLN A 430 29.24 -14.95 35.01
C GLN A 430 29.06 -13.89 36.09
N GLN A 431 28.74 -12.65 35.69
CA GLN A 431 28.56 -11.52 36.60
C GLN A 431 27.08 -11.11 36.77
N GLY A 432 26.16 -12.00 36.37
CA GLY A 432 24.71 -11.82 36.52
C GLY A 432 24.16 -10.61 35.76
N LEU A 433 23.38 -9.77 36.45
CA LEU A 433 22.64 -8.66 35.85
C LEU A 433 23.54 -7.61 35.20
N ALA A 434 24.73 -7.34 35.77
CA ALA A 434 25.66 -6.35 35.23
C ALA A 434 26.10 -6.70 33.79
N GLU A 435 26.33 -7.99 33.54
CA GLU A 435 26.70 -8.50 32.22
C GLU A 435 25.51 -8.45 31.24
N LEU A 436 24.28 -8.72 31.71
CA LEU A 436 23.06 -8.60 30.92
C LEU A 436 22.75 -7.15 30.48
N VAL A 437 22.91 -6.19 31.39
CA VAL A 437 22.78 -4.75 31.07
C VAL A 437 23.87 -4.33 30.09
N THR A 438 25.07 -4.88 30.21
CA THR A 438 26.16 -4.61 29.26
C THR A 438 25.85 -5.16 27.86
N TRP A 439 25.21 -6.33 27.75
CA TRP A 439 24.72 -6.86 26.47
C TRP A 439 23.67 -5.97 25.81
N LEU A 440 22.77 -5.39 26.62
CA LEU A 440 21.77 -4.43 26.17
C LEU A 440 22.40 -3.10 25.73
N GLU A 441 23.38 -2.60 26.49
CA GLU A 441 24.16 -1.41 26.11
C GLU A 441 24.87 -1.64 24.77
N LEU A 442 25.47 -2.82 24.57
CA LEU A 442 26.10 -3.20 23.30
C LEU A 442 25.09 -3.27 22.15
N ALA A 443 23.88 -3.75 22.40
CA ALA A 443 22.81 -3.77 21.39
C ALA A 443 22.33 -2.35 21.03
N HIS A 444 22.24 -1.45 22.01
CA HIS A 444 21.73 -0.09 21.80
C HIS A 444 22.78 0.89 21.25
N ALA A 445 24.05 0.73 21.62
CA ALA A 445 25.14 1.63 21.21
C ALA A 445 25.46 1.59 19.70
N GLY A 446 24.78 0.72 18.94
CA GLY A 446 24.77 0.72 17.48
C GLY A 446 26.09 0.31 16.83
N SER A 447 26.09 0.33 15.49
CA SER A 447 27.16 -0.18 14.60
C SER A 447 28.55 0.39 14.85
N ARG A 448 28.64 1.53 15.55
CA ARG A 448 29.89 2.25 15.88
C ARG A 448 30.72 1.52 16.92
N TRP A 449 30.08 0.83 17.87
CA TRP A 449 30.78 -0.04 18.79
C TRP A 449 30.90 -1.43 18.22
N LEU A 450 29.89 -1.95 17.53
CA LEU A 450 29.85 -3.34 17.09
C LEU A 450 30.71 -3.69 15.84
N ASP A 451 31.62 -2.82 15.39
CA ASP A 451 32.47 -3.01 14.18
C ASP A 451 31.68 -3.53 12.97
N GLY A 452 30.52 -2.91 12.71
CA GLY A 452 29.66 -3.24 11.57
C GLY A 452 28.54 -4.26 11.83
N LEU A 453 28.51 -4.93 12.98
CA LEU A 453 27.38 -5.81 13.35
C LEU A 453 26.14 -4.97 13.72
N ARG A 454 24.96 -5.49 13.41
CA ARG A 454 23.67 -4.83 13.71
C ARG A 454 22.93 -5.61 14.78
N ALA A 455 22.41 -4.90 15.77
CA ALA A 455 21.48 -5.45 16.74
C ALA A 455 20.07 -4.89 16.45
N THR A 456 19.09 -5.76 16.42
CA THR A 456 17.67 -5.41 16.29
C THR A 456 16.94 -5.90 17.53
N VAL A 457 16.15 -5.03 18.13
CA VAL A 457 15.26 -5.37 19.23
C VAL A 457 13.88 -5.62 18.65
N ASP A 458 13.34 -6.80 18.88
CA ASP A 458 12.00 -7.21 18.51
C ASP A 458 11.11 -7.08 19.76
N ASP A 459 10.31 -6.01 19.79
CA ASP A 459 9.45 -5.66 20.93
C ASP A 459 8.19 -6.53 21.01
N ASP A 460 7.83 -7.24 19.93
CA ASP A 460 6.64 -8.10 19.87
C ASP A 460 6.85 -9.45 20.57
N VAL A 461 8.12 -9.87 20.74
CA VAL A 461 8.48 -11.16 21.34
C VAL A 461 9.22 -10.95 22.66
N GLN A 462 8.64 -11.44 23.76
CA GLN A 462 9.24 -11.39 25.09
C GLN A 462 10.01 -12.69 25.40
N GLU A 463 11.31 -12.58 25.70
CA GLU A 463 12.17 -13.68 26.13
C GLU A 463 12.43 -13.61 27.65
N ILE A 464 12.51 -14.78 28.28
CA ILE A 464 12.88 -14.94 29.69
C ILE A 464 14.33 -15.40 29.75
N ILE A 465 15.17 -14.64 30.46
CA ILE A 465 16.58 -14.96 30.69
C ILE A 465 16.76 -15.29 32.17
N GLU A 466 17.32 -16.46 32.45
CA GLU A 466 17.59 -16.94 33.81
C GLU A 466 19.09 -16.99 34.06
N TRP A 467 19.52 -16.53 35.24
CA TRP A 467 20.90 -16.71 35.70
C TRP A 467 20.95 -17.09 37.18
N ALA A 468 21.99 -17.82 37.53
CA ALA A 468 22.28 -18.19 38.91
C ALA A 468 23.28 -17.19 39.49
N MET A 469 23.02 -16.73 40.72
CA MET A 469 23.92 -15.88 41.50
C MET A 469 24.11 -16.53 42.87
N GLN A 470 25.31 -16.44 43.43
CA GLN A 470 25.54 -16.87 44.81
C GLN A 470 25.19 -15.73 45.76
N ASP A 471 24.36 -16.02 46.76
CA ASP A 471 24.03 -15.07 47.82
C ASP A 471 25.10 -15.01 48.91
N SER A 472 25.04 -14.02 49.80
CA SER A 472 26.01 -13.82 50.89
C SER A 472 26.16 -15.05 51.81
N ASP A 473 25.12 -15.85 51.95
CA ASP A 473 25.10 -17.11 52.72
C ASP A 473 25.63 -18.33 51.93
N GLY A 474 26.14 -18.14 50.70
CA GLY A 474 26.65 -19.22 49.85
C GLY A 474 25.56 -20.05 49.16
N SER A 475 24.28 -19.69 49.31
CA SER A 475 23.14 -20.29 48.61
C SER A 475 23.09 -19.80 47.16
N THR A 476 22.78 -20.69 46.21
CA THR A 476 22.65 -20.30 44.78
C THR A 476 21.21 -19.88 44.50
N VAL A 477 20.99 -18.57 44.32
CA VAL A 477 19.69 -17.99 43.97
C VAL A 477 19.58 -17.88 42.46
N ARG A 478 18.48 -18.40 41.89
CA ARG A 478 18.16 -18.22 40.47
C ARG A 478 17.29 -16.99 40.30
N ARG A 479 17.74 -16.04 39.47
CA ARG A 479 16.99 -14.84 39.10
C ARG A 479 16.56 -14.93 37.64
N ARG A 480 15.38 -14.37 37.34
CA ARG A 480 14.78 -14.34 36.00
C ARG A 480 14.47 -12.91 35.59
N ALA A 481 14.77 -12.52 34.36
CA ALA A 481 14.37 -11.25 33.77
C ALA A 481 13.56 -11.50 32.49
N ARG A 482 12.49 -10.73 32.31
CA ARG A 482 11.66 -10.73 31.10
C ARG A 482 12.01 -9.48 30.28
N MET A 483 12.37 -9.67 29.02
CA MET A 483 12.80 -8.59 28.15
C MET A 483 12.46 -8.87 26.68
N PRO A 484 12.33 -7.83 25.83
CA PRO A 484 12.12 -8.02 24.40
C PRO A 484 13.31 -8.76 23.76
N ARG A 485 13.03 -9.47 22.69
CA ARG A 485 13.98 -10.34 22.01
C ARG A 485 15.05 -9.50 21.32
N VAL A 486 16.30 -9.69 21.73
CA VAL A 486 17.45 -9.02 21.10
C VAL A 486 18.10 -9.99 20.11
N ILE A 487 18.18 -9.60 18.84
CA ILE A 487 18.79 -10.39 17.77
C ILE A 487 20.04 -9.66 17.28
N PHE A 488 21.16 -10.36 17.28
CA PHE A 488 22.40 -9.88 16.68
C PHE A 488 22.55 -10.47 15.28
N THR A 489 22.89 -9.62 14.32
CA THR A 489 23.06 -9.97 12.90
C THR A 489 24.40 -9.46 12.40
N ARG A 490 24.95 -10.18 11.41
CA ARG A 490 26.24 -9.86 10.81
C ARG A 490 26.19 -8.68 9.83
#